data_AF-A0A838TP16-F1
#
_entry.id   AF-A0A838TP16-F1
#
_cell.length_a   1.000
_cell.length_b   1.000
_cell.length_c   1.000
_cell.angle_alpha   90.00
_cell.angle_beta   90.00
_cell.angle_gamma   90.00
#
_symmetry.space_group_name_H-M   'P 1'
#
loop_
_entity.id
_entity.type
_entity.pdbx_description
1 polymer ?
#
loop_
_entity_poly.entity_id
_entity_poly.type
_entity_poly.pdbx_seq_one_letter_code
_entity_poly.pdbx_strand_id
1 'polypeptide(L)'
;MRTKARHTVVVIPNDRKLEVSYYCSDQKLKEKEKKAFTNLIIQLHDCHSSIKISKEKIKNSEEIEAIVQKTVINARGHLCD
;
A
#
# COMPACT_ATOMS: atom_id res chain seq x y z
N MET A 1 2.34 -5.78 14.26
CA MET A 1 2.00 -6.91 13.38
C MET A 1 2.74 -6.70 12.05
N ARG A 2 3.52 -7.67 11.58
CA ARG A 2 4.11 -7.66 10.23
C ARG A 2 3.38 -8.73 9.43
N THR A 3 2.58 -8.31 8.46
CA THR A 3 1.81 -9.22 7.63
C THR A 3 2.69 -9.77 6.51
N LYS A 4 2.36 -10.96 5.97
CA LYS A 4 3.03 -11.49 4.79
C LYS A 4 2.86 -10.52 3.62
N ALA A 5 3.91 -10.31 2.85
CA ALA A 5 3.82 -9.53 1.61
C ALA A 5 2.86 -10.21 0.63
N ARG A 6 1.97 -9.39 0.07
CA ARG A 6 1.04 -9.77 -1.00
C ARG A 6 1.48 -9.08 -2.28
N HIS A 7 1.14 -9.69 -3.40
CA HIS A 7 1.47 -9.17 -4.73
C HIS A 7 0.17 -8.90 -5.48
N THR A 8 0.09 -7.77 -6.15
CA THR A 8 -1.03 -7.44 -7.04
C THR A 8 -0.52 -6.73 -8.29
N VAL A 9 -1.31 -6.76 -9.35
CA VAL A 9 -0.98 -6.12 -10.62
C VAL A 9 -1.83 -4.87 -10.76
N VAL A 10 -1.17 -3.71 -10.76
CA VAL A 10 -1.84 -2.42 -10.96
C VAL A 10 -1.79 -2.06 -12.44
N VAL A 11 -2.96 -1.85 -13.04
CA VAL A 11 -3.07 -1.30 -14.39
C VAL A 11 -2.99 0.22 -14.30
N ILE A 12 -1.99 0.79 -14.94
CA ILE A 12 -1.77 2.24 -14.97
C ILE A 12 -2.22 2.82 -16.32
N PRO A 13 -2.73 4.08 -16.37
CA PRO A 13 -3.08 4.72 -17.64
C PRO A 13 -1.90 4.67 -18.63
N ASN A 14 -2.12 4.19 -19.87
CA ASN A 14 -1.16 3.65 -20.86
C ASN A 14 -1.10 2.11 -20.97
N ASP A 15 -2.08 1.38 -20.43
CA ASP A 15 -2.16 -0.09 -20.50
C ASP A 15 -0.94 -0.85 -19.96
N ARG A 16 -0.05 -0.14 -19.25
CA ARG A 16 1.09 -0.76 -18.59
C ARG A 16 0.59 -1.46 -17.33
N LYS A 17 1.15 -2.63 -17.08
CA LYS A 17 0.90 -3.41 -15.87
C LYS A 17 2.11 -3.28 -14.98
N LEU A 18 1.90 -2.89 -13.73
CA LEU A 18 2.95 -2.83 -12.72
C LEU A 18 2.67 -3.87 -11.65
N GLU A 19 3.61 -4.78 -11.46
CA GLU A 19 3.59 -5.69 -10.33
C GLU A 19 4.05 -4.93 -9.10
N VAL A 20 3.21 -4.94 -8.07
CA VAL A 20 3.48 -4.26 -6.81
C VAL A 20 3.33 -5.24 -5.66
N SER A 21 4.29 -5.17 -4.74
CA SER A 21 4.24 -5.92 -3.49
C SER A 21 3.72 -5.00 -2.40
N TYR A 22 2.83 -5.46 -1.53
CA TYR A 22 2.35 -4.65 -0.41
C TYR A 22 2.23 -5.45 0.87
N TYR A 23 2.46 -4.81 2.01
CA TYR A 23 2.29 -5.40 3.33
C TYR A 23 1.96 -4.33 4.37
N CYS A 24 1.21 -4.74 5.38
CA CYS A 24 0.93 -3.90 6.54
C CYS A 24 2.02 -4.05 7.60
N SER A 25 2.49 -2.93 8.15
CA SER A 25 3.47 -2.85 9.24
C SER A 25 3.05 -1.79 10.26
N ASP A 26 3.00 -2.19 11.53
CA ASP A 26 2.73 -1.25 12.64
C ASP A 26 4.00 -0.59 13.20
N GLN A 27 5.17 -0.80 12.60
CA GLN A 27 6.46 -0.36 13.17
C GLN A 27 6.57 1.17 13.31
N LYS A 28 5.99 1.93 12.37
CA LYS A 28 6.08 3.41 12.35
C LYS A 28 4.90 4.13 13.04
N LEU A 29 4.00 3.40 13.72
CA LEU A 29 2.83 4.01 14.37
C LEU A 29 3.04 4.16 15.88
N LYS A 30 2.47 5.22 16.47
CA LYS A 30 2.42 5.37 17.95
C LYS A 30 1.46 4.34 18.54
N GLU A 31 1.69 3.93 19.78
CA GLU A 31 0.94 2.85 20.44
C GLU A 31 -0.59 3.06 20.45
N LYS A 32 -1.03 4.31 20.63
CA LYS A 32 -2.44 4.72 20.55
C LYS A 32 -3.04 4.52 19.16
N GLU A 33 -2.25 4.69 18.10
CA GLU A 33 -2.70 4.57 16.72
C GLU A 33 -2.73 3.14 16.23
N LYS A 34 -1.85 2.26 16.75
CA LYS A 34 -1.82 0.83 16.41
C LYS A 34 -3.12 0.10 16.71
N LYS A 35 -4.03 0.68 17.52
CA LYS A 35 -5.36 0.11 17.77
C LYS A 35 -6.32 0.28 16.59
N ALA A 36 -6.27 1.42 15.90
CA ALA A 36 -7.21 1.77 14.83
C ALA A 36 -6.57 1.77 13.42
N PHE A 37 -5.25 1.98 13.33
CA PHE A 37 -4.54 2.18 12.08
C PHE A 37 -3.37 1.21 11.91
N THR A 38 -2.97 0.98 10.66
CA THR A 38 -1.72 0.34 10.28
C THR A 38 -1.05 1.16 9.17
N ASN A 39 0.25 0.98 8.94
CA ASN A 39 0.88 1.49 7.72
C ASN A 39 0.90 0.40 6.67
N LEU A 40 0.25 0.66 5.54
CA LEU A 40 0.36 -0.10 4.32
C LEU A 40 1.61 0.37 3.59
N ILE A 41 2.60 -0.51 3.48
CA ILE A 41 3.80 -0.31 2.69
C ILE A 41 3.57 -0.94 1.33
N ILE A 42 3.75 -0.17 0.27
CA ILE A 42 3.63 -0.57 -1.12
C ILE A 42 5.03 -0.47 -1.73
N GLN A 43 5.58 -1.58 -2.18
CA GLN A 43 6.88 -1.69 -2.83
C GLN A 43 6.69 -1.95 -4.32
N LEU A 44 7.28 -1.06 -5.11
CA LEU A 44 7.55 -1.22 -6.53
C LEU A 44 9.00 -1.68 -6.71
N HIS A 45 9.36 -2.05 -7.94
CA HIS A 45 10.70 -2.54 -8.27
C HIS A 45 11.82 -1.53 -7.94
N ASP A 46 11.52 -0.23 -8.05
CA ASP A 46 12.50 0.87 -7.89
C ASP A 46 12.18 1.80 -6.70
N CYS A 47 10.99 1.70 -6.11
CA CYS A 47 10.54 2.64 -5.08
C CYS A 47 9.62 1.96 -4.06
N HIS A 48 9.48 2.55 -2.88
CA HIS A 48 8.47 2.14 -1.90
C HIS A 48 7.72 3.35 -1.37
N SER A 49 6.41 3.20 -1.21
CA SER A 49 5.53 4.19 -0.61
C SER A 49 4.90 3.62 0.64
N SER A 50 4.60 4.46 1.61
CA SER A 50 3.93 4.07 2.84
C SER A 50 2.74 4.97 3.09
N ILE A 51 1.55 4.38 3.23
CA ILE A 51 0.32 5.08 3.53
C ILE A 51 -0.31 4.54 4.81
N LYS A 52 -0.79 5.45 5.66
CA LYS A 52 -1.52 5.08 6.88
C LYS A 52 -2.97 4.76 6.50
N ILE A 53 -3.44 3.56 6.84
CA ILE A 53 -4.80 3.10 6.57
C ILE A 53 -5.46 2.57 7.86
N SER A 54 -6.78 2.60 7.92
CA SER A 54 -7.54 2.02 9.03
C SER A 54 -7.48 0.50 8.99
N LYS A 55 -7.35 -0.15 10.16
CA LYS A 55 -7.30 -1.62 10.27
C LYS A 55 -8.57 -2.32 9.79
N GLU A 56 -9.70 -1.62 9.83
CA GLU A 56 -10.96 -2.09 9.28
C GLU A 56 -10.86 -2.41 7.79
N LYS A 57 -10.10 -1.61 7.04
CA LYS A 57 -9.87 -1.80 5.60
C LYS A 57 -8.99 -3.00 5.29
N ILE A 58 -8.16 -3.45 6.24
CA ILE A 58 -7.31 -4.63 6.06
C ILE A 58 -8.14 -5.92 6.00
N LYS A 59 -9.34 -5.92 6.59
CA LYS A 59 -10.20 -7.11 6.61
C LYS A 59 -10.73 -7.46 5.22
N ASN A 60 -10.79 -6.49 4.31
CA ASN A 60 -11.26 -6.69 2.95
C ASN A 60 -10.10 -6.53 1.97
N SER A 61 -9.76 -7.61 1.26
CA SER A 61 -8.63 -7.62 0.33
C SER A 61 -8.87 -6.65 -0.84
N GLU A 62 -10.10 -6.55 -1.32
CA GLU A 62 -10.49 -5.67 -2.43
C GLU A 62 -10.30 -4.18 -2.08
N GLU A 63 -10.63 -3.79 -0.84
CA GLU A 63 -10.41 -2.43 -0.35
C GLU A 63 -8.91 -2.07 -0.31
N ILE A 64 -8.07 -3.00 0.14
CA ILE A 64 -6.61 -2.77 0.17
C ILE A 64 -6.09 -2.65 -1.26
N GLU A 65 -6.50 -3.54 -2.17
CA GLU A 65 -6.06 -3.50 -3.57
C GLU A 65 -6.51 -2.22 -4.27
N ALA A 66 -7.73 -1.73 -4.01
CA ALA A 66 -8.19 -0.44 -4.50
C ALA A 66 -7.34 0.73 -3.96
N ILE A 67 -6.95 0.69 -2.68
CA ILE A 67 -6.03 1.68 -2.11
C ILE A 67 -4.66 1.59 -2.76
N VAL A 68 -4.11 0.39 -2.92
CA VAL A 68 -2.81 0.15 -3.57
C VAL A 68 -2.83 0.69 -4.99
N GLN A 69 -3.85 0.34 -5.77
CA GLN A 69 -4.04 0.81 -7.14
C GLN A 69 -4.12 2.34 -7.19
N LYS A 70 -4.95 2.95 -6.35
CA LYS A 70 -5.08 4.41 -6.29
C LYS A 70 -3.77 5.09 -5.87
N THR A 71 -3.07 4.56 -4.87
CA THR A 71 -1.79 5.11 -4.40
C THR A 71 -0.73 4.99 -5.48
N VAL A 72 -0.60 3.84 -6.14
CA VAL A 72 0.37 3.62 -7.23
C VAL A 72 0.06 4.52 -8.41
N ILE A 73 -1.22 4.66 -8.81
CA ILE A 73 -1.63 5.57 -9.89
C ILE A 73 -1.38 7.03 -9.51
N ASN A 74 -1.75 7.46 -8.31
CA ASN A 74 -1.61 8.85 -7.86
C ASN A 74 -0.15 9.25 -7.66
N ALA A 75 0.70 8.30 -7.30
CA ALA A 75 2.12 8.54 -7.12
C ALA A 75 2.89 8.55 -8.47
N ARG A 76 2.20 8.38 -9.63
CA ARG A 76 2.70 8.64 -11.00
C ARG A 76 2.87 10.13 -11.32
N GLY A 77 3.59 10.82 -10.45
CA GLY A 77 4.08 12.18 -10.64
C GLY A 77 5.24 12.54 -9.71
N HIS A 78 5.41 11.81 -8.60
CA HIS A 78 6.38 12.14 -7.54
C HIS A 78 6.87 10.90 -6.75
N LEU A 79 6.82 9.68 -7.31
CA LEU A 79 7.52 8.54 -6.69
C LEU A 79 9.04 8.68 -6.74
N CYS A 80 9.54 9.63 -7.52
CA CYS A 80 10.92 10.09 -7.55
C CYS A 80 10.91 11.61 -7.51
N ASP A 81 11.05 12.20 -6.32
CA ASP A 81 11.80 13.43 -6.13
C ASP A 81 12.70 13.24 -4.90
#